data_AF-A0AAW1W1B4-F1
#
_entry.id   AF-A0AAW1W1B4-F1
#
_cell.length_a   1.000
_cell.length_b   1.000
_cell.length_c   1.000
_cell.angle_alpha   90.00
_cell.angle_beta   90.00
_cell.angle_gamma   90.00
#
_symmetry.space_group_name_H-M   'P 1'
#
loop_
_entity.id
_entity.type
_entity.pdbx_description
1 polymer ?
#
loop_
_entity_poly.entity_id
_entity_poly.type
_entity_poly.pdbx_seq_one_letter_code
_entity_poly.pdbx_strand_id
1 'polypeptide(L)'
;MDLKSSTMSHVAITIALLGLLFLQAAECRKDYKIKDAVTYSAINCRKHSALLTDFGAVGDGKTLNTKAFKAAVDKLSQYASDGGAQLIDAVILASQDESDWPLLPVLPSYGRGRDAPGGRFSSLVFGTNLTDVVITGNNGTIDGQGAPWWDKFHKGL
;
A
#
# COMPACT_ATOMS: atom_id res chain seq x y z
N MET A 1 55.47 -37.21 20.64
CA MET A 1 54.07 -36.95 20.22
C MET A 1 53.56 -35.79 21.05
N ASP A 2 53.63 -34.58 20.50
CA ASP A 2 53.31 -33.33 21.20
C ASP A 2 51.82 -33.21 21.49
N LEU A 3 51.42 -33.45 22.75
CA LEU A 3 50.04 -33.27 23.21
C LEU A 3 49.51 -31.84 22.97
N LYS A 4 50.40 -30.85 22.89
CA LYS A 4 50.06 -29.44 22.61
C LYS A 4 49.62 -29.20 21.16
N SER A 5 50.14 -29.98 20.22
CA SER A 5 49.76 -29.90 18.79
C SER A 5 48.38 -30.51 18.55
N SER A 6 48.04 -31.59 19.26
CA SER A 6 46.73 -32.24 19.14
C SER A 6 45.61 -31.36 19.70
N THR A 7 45.82 -30.76 20.87
CA THR A 7 44.82 -29.87 21.49
C THR A 7 44.60 -28.59 20.69
N MET A 8 45.66 -27.98 20.13
CA MET A 8 45.53 -26.83 19.22
C MET A 8 44.74 -27.18 17.95
N SER A 9 44.95 -28.38 17.39
CA SER A 9 44.21 -28.83 16.21
C SER A 9 42.72 -29.04 16.50
N HIS A 10 42.36 -29.55 17.69
CA HIS A 10 40.96 -29.73 18.07
C HIS A 10 40.27 -28.40 18.34
N VAL A 11 40.97 -27.43 18.95
CA VAL A 11 40.45 -26.07 19.18
C VAL A 11 40.24 -25.34 17.85
N ALA A 12 41.14 -25.50 16.87
CA ALA A 12 40.97 -24.94 15.54
C ALA A 12 39.74 -25.54 14.82
N ILE A 13 39.54 -26.86 14.94
CA ILE A 13 38.39 -27.55 14.35
C ILE A 13 37.07 -27.12 15.02
N THR A 14 37.04 -26.96 16.35
CA THR A 14 35.82 -26.51 17.04
C THR A 14 35.47 -25.06 16.73
N ILE A 15 36.45 -24.17 16.59
CA ILE A 15 36.22 -22.78 16.15
C ILE A 15 35.72 -22.75 14.70
N ALA A 16 36.28 -23.58 13.81
CA ALA A 16 35.82 -23.67 12.43
C ALA A 16 34.38 -24.21 12.32
N LEU A 17 34.03 -25.23 13.11
CA LEU A 17 32.68 -25.80 13.16
C LEU A 17 31.67 -24.82 13.78
N LEU A 18 32.03 -24.09 14.84
CA LEU A 18 31.19 -23.02 15.38
C LEU A 18 31.01 -21.89 14.36
N GLY A 19 32.07 -21.49 13.65
CA GLY A 19 32.02 -20.46 12.61
C GLY A 19 31.09 -20.85 11.45
N LEU A 20 31.09 -22.11 11.04
CA LEU A 20 30.13 -22.63 10.04
C LEU A 20 28.68 -22.62 10.54
N LEU A 21 28.44 -22.83 11.84
CA LEU A 21 27.11 -22.75 12.45
C LEU A 21 26.55 -21.31 12.51
N PHE A 22 27.41 -20.29 12.60
CA PHE A 22 26.98 -18.87 12.60
C PHE A 22 26.84 -18.27 11.19
N LEU A 23 27.26 -18.96 10.13
CA LEU A 23 27.10 -18.52 8.73
C LEU A 23 25.68 -18.73 8.17
N GLN A 24 24.77 -19.35 8.93
CA GLN A 24 23.36 -19.50 8.53
C GLN A 24 22.42 -18.39 9.03
N ALA A 25 22.93 -17.31 9.64
CA ALA A 25 22.11 -16.22 10.16
C ALA A 25 22.04 -14.98 9.24
N ALA A 26 22.22 -15.14 7.94
CA ALA A 26 22.02 -14.07 6.96
C ALA A 26 21.34 -14.59 5.68
N GLU A 27 20.23 -15.32 5.82
CA GLU A 27 19.26 -15.35 4.73
C GLU A 27 18.56 -14.00 4.74
N CYS A 28 19.05 -13.08 3.89
CA CYS A 28 18.31 -11.90 3.47
C CYS A 28 16.88 -12.36 3.14
N ARG A 29 15.92 -11.70 3.82
CA ARG A 29 14.48 -11.76 3.59
C ARG A 29 14.24 -12.18 2.14
N LYS A 30 13.73 -13.40 1.91
CA LYS A 30 13.39 -13.87 0.55
C LYS A 30 12.65 -12.71 -0.09
N ASP A 31 13.27 -12.08 -1.07
CA ASP A 31 12.59 -11.17 -1.97
C ASP A 31 11.55 -12.07 -2.60
N TYR A 32 10.33 -12.03 -2.04
CA TYR A 32 9.18 -12.67 -2.63
C TYR A 32 8.92 -11.84 -3.87
N LYS A 33 9.71 -12.12 -4.91
CA LYS A 33 9.39 -11.84 -6.29
C LYS A 33 7.98 -12.39 -6.42
N ILE A 34 6.99 -11.49 -6.41
CA ILE A 34 5.61 -11.76 -6.76
C ILE A 34 5.71 -12.35 -8.16
N LYS A 35 5.83 -13.68 -8.24
CA LYS A 35 6.11 -14.39 -9.50
C LYS A 35 4.90 -14.45 -10.40
N ASP A 36 3.75 -14.02 -9.88
CA ASP A 36 2.54 -13.85 -10.66
C ASP A 36 1.95 -12.49 -10.25
N ALA A 37 2.61 -11.41 -10.65
CA ALA A 37 1.86 -10.17 -10.85
C ALA A 37 0.81 -10.57 -11.88
N VAL A 38 -0.45 -10.73 -11.45
CA VAL A 38 -1.55 -11.02 -12.36
C VAL A 38 -1.48 -9.91 -13.41
N THR A 39 -0.95 -10.23 -14.59
CA THR A 39 -0.97 -9.35 -15.75
C THR A 39 -2.41 -9.32 -16.21
N TYR A 40 -3.23 -8.59 -15.46
CA TYR A 40 -4.46 -8.06 -15.98
C TYR A 40 -4.01 -7.11 -17.08
N SER A 41 -4.21 -7.51 -18.33
CA SER A 41 -4.17 -6.58 -19.45
C SER A 41 -5.32 -5.61 -19.25
N ALA A 42 -5.15 -4.67 -18.31
CA ALA A 42 -6.07 -3.58 -18.13
C ALA A 42 -6.23 -2.94 -19.50
N ILE A 43 -7.47 -2.76 -19.92
CA ILE A 43 -7.85 -2.21 -21.21
C ILE A 43 -7.20 -0.82 -21.30
N ASN A 44 -5.97 -0.76 -21.82
CA ASN A 44 -5.13 0.43 -21.86
C ASN A 44 -5.50 1.33 -23.05
N CYS A 45 -6.70 1.12 -23.59
CA CYS A 45 -7.25 1.86 -24.72
C CYS A 45 -8.56 2.55 -24.29
N ARG A 46 -8.56 3.20 -23.12
CA ARG A 46 -9.62 4.16 -22.83
C ARG A 46 -9.40 5.37 -23.74
N LYS A 47 -10.46 5.81 -24.42
CA LYS A 47 -10.43 6.99 -25.31
C LYS A 47 -9.99 8.25 -24.57
N HIS A 48 -10.30 8.33 -23.27
CA HIS A 48 -9.94 9.43 -22.38
C HIS A 48 -8.91 8.95 -21.37
N SER A 49 -7.80 9.68 -21.27
CA SER A 49 -6.77 9.47 -20.25
C SER A 49 -6.30 10.79 -19.68
N ALA A 50 -5.84 10.77 -18.44
CA ALA A 50 -5.19 11.92 -17.80
C ALA A 50 -4.10 11.43 -16.83
N LEU A 51 -3.07 12.25 -16.66
CA LEU A 51 -2.06 12.04 -15.61
C LEU A 51 -2.57 12.65 -14.32
N LEU A 52 -2.29 12.01 -13.18
CA LEU A 52 -2.67 12.60 -11.90
C LEU A 52 -1.91 13.92 -11.63
N THR A 53 -0.73 14.08 -12.21
CA THR A 53 0.06 15.32 -12.18
C THR A 53 -0.63 16.49 -12.89
N ASP A 54 -1.53 16.24 -13.86
CA ASP A 54 -2.35 17.28 -14.50
C ASP A 54 -3.29 17.97 -13.50
N PHE A 55 -3.55 17.32 -12.37
CA PHE A 55 -4.40 17.81 -11.28
C PHE A 55 -3.58 18.27 -10.05
N GLY A 56 -2.27 18.40 -10.20
CA GLY A 56 -1.37 18.92 -9.16
C GLY A 56 -0.84 17.89 -8.17
N ALA A 57 -0.91 16.59 -8.50
CA ALA A 57 -0.23 15.60 -7.68
C ALA A 57 1.28 15.61 -7.85
N VAL A 58 1.99 15.26 -6.77
CA VAL A 58 3.44 15.14 -6.75
C VAL A 58 3.82 13.75 -6.21
N GLY A 59 4.73 13.07 -6.92
CA GLY A 59 5.21 11.72 -6.59
C GLY A 59 6.40 11.70 -5.63
N ASP A 60 6.43 12.59 -4.63
CA ASP A 60 7.55 12.76 -3.69
C ASP A 60 7.41 11.92 -2.41
N GLY A 61 6.32 11.17 -2.26
CA GLY A 61 6.02 10.41 -1.04
C GLY A 61 5.83 11.31 0.19
N LYS A 62 5.49 12.59 0.01
CA LYS A 62 5.20 13.55 1.09
C LYS A 62 3.95 14.39 0.82
N THR A 63 3.73 14.75 -0.43
CA THR A 63 2.63 15.61 -0.86
C THR A 63 1.31 14.85 -0.74
N LEU A 64 0.34 15.49 -0.07
CA LEU A 64 -1.01 14.94 0.07
C LEU A 64 -1.79 15.12 -1.25
N ASN A 65 -1.98 14.01 -1.96
CA ASN A 65 -2.62 14.01 -3.28
C ASN A 65 -4.16 13.90 -3.24
N THR A 66 -4.81 13.95 -2.07
CA THR A 66 -6.28 13.83 -1.93
C THR A 66 -7.04 14.82 -2.81
N LYS A 67 -6.62 16.10 -2.84
CA LYS A 67 -7.27 17.14 -3.66
C LYS A 67 -7.06 16.89 -5.16
N ALA A 68 -5.86 16.51 -5.56
CA ALA A 68 -5.54 16.18 -6.95
C ALA A 68 -6.35 14.96 -7.42
N PHE A 69 -6.46 13.92 -6.58
CA PHE A 69 -7.24 12.73 -6.88
C PHE A 69 -8.74 13.04 -6.99
N LYS A 70 -9.29 13.82 -6.07
CA LYS A 70 -10.68 14.28 -6.16
C LYS A 70 -10.92 15.06 -7.45
N ALA A 71 -10.05 16.01 -7.79
CA ALA A 71 -10.18 16.80 -9.01
C ALA A 71 -10.08 15.92 -10.27
N ALA A 72 -9.19 14.93 -10.27
CA ALA A 72 -9.07 13.96 -11.35
C ALA A 72 -10.36 13.14 -11.53
N VAL A 73 -10.93 12.60 -10.43
CA VAL A 73 -12.19 11.85 -10.47
C VAL A 73 -13.34 12.74 -10.94
N ASP A 74 -13.48 13.94 -10.39
CA ASP A 74 -14.54 14.89 -10.77
C ASP A 74 -14.46 15.19 -12.28
N LYS A 75 -13.25 15.42 -12.81
CA LYS A 75 -13.03 15.67 -14.24
C LYS A 75 -13.30 14.45 -15.11
N LEU A 76 -12.80 13.28 -14.74
CA LEU A 76 -12.89 12.06 -15.54
C LEU A 76 -14.29 11.43 -15.53
N SER A 77 -15.07 11.68 -14.47
CA SER A 77 -16.45 11.19 -14.34
C SER A 77 -17.36 11.65 -15.48
N GLN A 78 -17.06 12.79 -16.10
CA GLN A 78 -17.81 13.31 -17.25
C GLN A 78 -17.79 12.37 -18.47
N TYR A 79 -16.81 11.48 -18.55
CA TYR A 79 -16.65 10.52 -19.67
C TYR A 79 -17.35 9.18 -19.42
N ALA A 80 -18.11 9.04 -18.33
CA ALA A 80 -18.80 7.79 -17.99
C ALA A 80 -19.70 7.27 -19.13
N SER A 81 -20.37 8.17 -19.87
CA SER A 81 -21.22 7.79 -21.01
C SER A 81 -20.46 7.44 -22.30
N ASP A 82 -19.16 7.73 -22.37
CA ASP A 82 -18.28 7.47 -23.53
C ASP A 82 -17.23 6.39 -23.20
N GLY A 83 -17.64 5.39 -22.41
CA GLY A 83 -16.78 4.25 -22.05
C GLY A 83 -15.73 4.55 -20.98
N GLY A 84 -15.88 5.63 -20.21
CA GLY A 84 -15.03 5.96 -19.06
C GLY A 84 -13.65 6.49 -19.43
N ALA A 85 -12.78 6.60 -18.42
CA ALA A 85 -11.45 7.17 -18.57
C ALA A 85 -10.41 6.46 -17.71
N GLN A 86 -9.13 6.66 -18.05
CA GLN A 86 -7.98 6.11 -17.33
C GLN A 86 -7.18 7.22 -16.65
N LEU A 87 -6.89 7.05 -15.36
CA LEU A 87 -6.00 7.91 -14.59
C LEU A 87 -4.65 7.21 -14.42
N ILE A 88 -3.55 7.90 -14.74
CA ILE A 88 -2.20 7.32 -14.86
C ILE A 88 -1.22 7.97 -13.86
N ASP A 89 -0.28 7.16 -13.38
CA ASP A 89 0.91 7.49 -12.56
C ASP A 89 0.63 8.12 -11.19
N ALA A 90 0.68 7.30 -10.13
CA ALA A 90 0.34 7.78 -8.78
C ALA A 90 1.09 7.03 -7.66
N VAL A 91 1.84 7.80 -6.87
CA VAL A 91 2.03 7.51 -5.44
C VAL A 91 0.92 8.24 -4.70
N ILE A 92 0.00 7.49 -4.10
CA ILE A 92 -1.15 8.02 -3.37
C ILE A 92 -0.88 7.88 -1.89
N LEU A 93 -0.85 9.00 -1.18
CA LEU A 93 -0.78 9.03 0.28
C LEU A 93 -2.14 9.42 0.85
N ALA A 94 -2.58 8.72 1.89
CA ALA A 94 -3.77 9.06 2.65
C ALA A 94 -3.56 10.30 3.52
N SER A 95 -4.57 11.15 3.66
CA SER A 95 -4.51 12.29 4.59
C SER A 95 -4.31 11.84 6.03
N GLN A 96 -3.48 12.59 6.76
CA GLN A 96 -3.35 12.48 8.22
C GLN A 96 -4.35 13.40 8.95
N ASP A 97 -5.00 14.31 8.22
CA ASP A 97 -6.08 15.13 8.75
C ASP A 97 -7.37 14.30 8.79
N GLU A 98 -7.94 14.12 9.97
CA GLU A 98 -9.17 13.36 10.17
C GLU A 98 -10.36 14.00 9.44
N SER A 99 -10.36 15.33 9.28
CA SER A 99 -11.46 16.05 8.65
C SER A 99 -11.61 15.76 7.15
N ASP A 100 -10.58 15.22 6.50
CA ASP A 100 -10.63 14.74 5.12
C ASP A 100 -11.39 13.40 4.98
N TRP A 101 -11.74 12.76 6.09
CA TRP A 101 -12.40 11.46 6.15
C TRP A 101 -13.83 11.61 6.69
N PRO A 102 -14.82 11.94 5.86
CA PRO A 102 -16.19 12.08 6.33
C PRO A 102 -16.73 10.78 6.96
N LEU A 103 -17.53 10.94 8.02
CA LEU A 103 -18.29 9.83 8.58
C LEU A 103 -19.39 9.40 7.61
N LEU A 104 -19.24 8.19 7.08
CA LEU A 104 -20.26 7.54 6.27
C LEU A 104 -21.30 6.87 7.18
N PRO A 105 -22.59 6.93 6.81
CA PRO A 105 -23.62 6.24 7.57
C PRO A 105 -23.37 4.74 7.58
N VAL A 106 -23.86 4.09 8.63
CA VAL A 106 -23.88 2.63 8.71
C VAL A 106 -24.61 2.04 7.52
N LEU A 107 -24.07 0.98 6.94
CA LEU A 107 -24.84 0.18 5.99
C LEU A 107 -26.07 -0.37 6.73
N PRO A 108 -27.28 -0.32 6.12
CA PRO A 108 -28.52 -0.75 6.78
C PRO A 108 -28.44 -2.16 7.40
N SER A 109 -27.62 -3.05 6.82
CA SER A 109 -27.43 -4.42 7.29
C SER A 109 -26.56 -4.56 8.56
N TYR A 110 -25.77 -3.56 8.94
CA TYR A 110 -24.81 -3.66 10.05
C TYR A 110 -25.38 -3.17 11.39
N GLY A 111 -26.46 -2.40 11.39
CA GLY A 111 -27.18 -1.93 12.59
C GLY A 111 -26.43 -0.96 13.52
N ARG A 112 -25.09 -0.93 13.51
CA ARG A 112 -24.22 -0.04 14.31
C ARG A 112 -22.91 0.30 13.59
N GLY A 113 -22.35 1.48 13.90
CA GLY A 113 -21.06 1.97 13.41
C GLY A 113 -19.87 1.24 14.04
N ARG A 114 -18.84 0.97 13.23
CA ARG A 114 -17.60 0.33 13.68
C ARG A 114 -16.68 1.33 14.40
N ASP A 115 -16.58 2.55 13.88
CA ASP A 115 -15.53 3.50 14.24
C ASP A 115 -16.04 4.73 15.00
N ALA A 116 -17.34 5.03 14.95
CA ALA A 116 -17.98 6.12 15.71
C ALA A 116 -19.45 5.80 16.01
N PRO A 117 -20.10 6.49 16.98
CA PRO A 117 -21.54 6.37 17.18
C PRO A 117 -22.30 6.70 15.88
N GLY A 118 -22.83 5.66 15.23
CA GLY A 118 -23.65 5.78 14.02
C GLY A 118 -22.91 5.83 12.68
N GLY A 119 -21.57 5.64 12.63
CA GLY A 119 -20.84 5.73 11.37
C GLY A 119 -19.49 5.02 11.31
N ARG A 120 -18.86 5.13 10.14
CA ARG A 120 -17.47 4.73 9.87
C ARG A 120 -16.76 5.84 9.10
N PHE A 121 -15.46 6.00 9.30
CA PHE A 121 -14.68 6.91 8.45
C PHE A 121 -14.66 6.40 7.00
N SER A 122 -14.70 7.31 6.03
CA SER A 122 -14.56 6.94 4.62
C SER A 122 -13.17 6.32 4.36
N SER A 123 -13.10 5.32 3.48
CA SER A 123 -11.83 4.71 3.07
C SER A 123 -11.05 5.60 2.10
N LEU A 124 -9.71 5.42 2.03
CA LEU A 124 -8.84 6.07 1.04
C LEU A 124 -9.34 5.94 -0.39
N VAL A 125 -9.82 4.75 -0.75
CA VAL A 125 -10.48 4.48 -2.02
C VAL A 125 -11.88 3.97 -1.70
N PHE A 126 -12.90 4.76 -2.05
CA PHE A 126 -14.29 4.45 -1.81
C PHE A 126 -15.13 4.84 -3.03
N GLY A 127 -16.15 4.04 -3.33
CA GLY A 127 -17.17 4.39 -4.32
C GLY A 127 -18.38 3.48 -4.26
N THR A 128 -19.50 3.95 -4.80
CA THR A 128 -20.80 3.27 -4.81
C THR A 128 -21.39 3.29 -6.21
N ASN A 129 -22.20 2.28 -6.54
CA ASN A 129 -22.87 2.16 -7.84
C ASN A 129 -21.88 2.23 -9.04
N LEU A 130 -20.80 1.47 -8.95
CA LEU A 130 -19.72 1.45 -9.92
C LEU A 130 -19.79 0.20 -10.80
N THR A 131 -19.50 0.34 -12.10
CA THR A 131 -19.36 -0.76 -13.06
C THR A 131 -18.01 -0.62 -13.76
N ASP A 132 -17.35 -1.74 -14.06
CA ASP A 132 -16.09 -1.80 -14.83
C ASP A 132 -14.92 -0.97 -14.26
N VAL A 133 -14.72 -1.06 -12.94
CA VAL A 133 -13.62 -0.39 -12.24
C VAL A 133 -12.39 -1.28 -12.17
N VAL A 134 -11.26 -0.74 -12.63
CA VAL A 134 -9.96 -1.38 -12.61
C VAL A 134 -8.98 -0.47 -11.89
N ILE A 135 -8.33 -0.98 -10.84
CA ILE A 135 -7.17 -0.34 -10.20
C ILE A 135 -5.96 -1.20 -10.55
N THR A 136 -5.02 -0.63 -11.31
CA THR A 136 -3.80 -1.30 -11.76
C THR A 136 -2.62 -0.36 -11.65
N GLY A 137 -1.41 -0.90 -11.59
CA GLY A 137 -0.18 -0.11 -11.54
C GLY A 137 1.04 -0.99 -11.72
N ASN A 138 1.93 -0.60 -12.62
CA ASN A 138 3.20 -1.29 -12.84
C ASN A 138 4.25 -0.70 -11.88
N ASN A 139 4.05 -0.89 -10.57
CA ASN A 139 4.80 -0.30 -9.44
C ASN A 139 4.23 1.00 -8.82
N GLY A 140 2.92 1.22 -8.91
CA GLY A 140 2.24 2.29 -8.16
C GLY A 140 2.15 1.98 -6.66
N THR A 141 2.06 3.02 -5.81
CA THR A 141 1.97 2.85 -4.34
C THR A 141 0.70 3.50 -3.82
N ILE A 142 -0.06 2.76 -2.99
CA ILE A 142 -1.15 3.29 -2.17
C ILE A 142 -0.71 3.15 -0.72
N ASP A 143 -0.39 4.29 -0.09
CA ASP A 143 0.03 4.34 1.31
C ASP A 143 -1.09 4.95 2.17
N GLY A 144 -1.63 4.13 3.07
CA GLY A 144 -2.68 4.52 4.01
C GLY A 144 -2.23 5.45 5.13
N GLN A 145 -0.92 5.66 5.33
CA GLN A 145 -0.34 6.43 6.43
C GLN A 145 -1.03 6.16 7.79
N GLY A 146 -1.24 4.88 8.11
CA GLY A 146 -2.15 4.46 9.19
C GLY A 146 -1.67 4.74 10.63
N ALA A 147 -0.46 5.24 10.84
CA ALA A 147 0.15 5.32 12.17
C ALA A 147 -0.69 6.13 13.19
N PRO A 148 -1.21 7.34 12.88
CA PRO A 148 -2.06 8.06 13.82
C PRO A 148 -3.39 7.36 14.11
N TRP A 149 -3.92 6.60 13.15
CA TRP A 149 -5.13 5.81 13.33
C TRP A 149 -4.90 4.66 14.32
N TRP A 150 -3.74 3.99 14.24
CA TRP A 150 -3.35 2.98 15.22
C TRP A 150 -3.11 3.57 16.61
N ASP A 151 -2.46 4.73 16.70
CA ASP A 151 -2.27 5.40 18.00
C ASP A 151 -3.59 5.76 18.67
N LYS A 152 -4.58 6.20 17.90
CA LYS A 152 -5.94 6.45 18.36
C LYS A 152 -6.61 5.16 18.84
N PHE A 153 -6.55 4.10 18.05
CA PHE A 153 -7.11 2.78 18.42
C PHE A 153 -6.58 2.27 19.77
N HIS A 154 -5.26 2.36 19.98
CA HIS A 154 -4.66 1.93 21.25
C HIS A 154 -5.01 2.84 22.44
N LYS A 155 -5.45 4.08 22.19
CA LYS A 155 -5.90 5.04 23.22
C LYS A 155 -7.41 4.96 23.50
N GLY A 156 -8.12 4.02 22.87
CA GLY A 156 -9.56 3.81 23.10
C GLY A 156 -10.47 4.68 22.23
N LEU A 157 -9.97 5.09 21.06
CA LEU A 157 -10.79 5.58 19.95
C LEU A 157 -11.18 4.42 19.02
#